data_AF-A0A3A8Z4Z1-F1
#
_entry.id   AF-A0A3A8Z4Z1-F1
#
_cell.length_a   1.000
_cell.length_b   1.000
_cell.length_c   1.000
_cell.angle_alpha   90.00
_cell.angle_beta   90.00
_cell.angle_gamma   90.00
#
_symmetry.space_group_name_H-M   'P 1'
#
loop_
_entity.id
_entity.type
_entity.pdbx_description
1 polymer ?
#
loop_
_entity_poly.entity_id
_entity_poly.type
_entity_poly.pdbx_seq_one_letter_code
_entity_poly.pdbx_strand_id
1 'polypeptide(L)'
;GVSRTYKGCDGYAPIMAYIGTEGYLINCELREGKQHCQKHTPEFLRETIRLCREITQEPLLVRLDSGNDAAENIGILIEAGCSFIIKRNLRRESKEEWLSMAQACSKDVQTPRDGKTVYIGSDWKSVTYKTEDSQEKTVTIRTGYEVINRTVDKYGQFLFPNDIEANTWWTNLGLNDHEVISLYHAHGECEQFHSEIKTDMDLERLPSGKFDTNELILELTIIAYNILRMIGQESIGRRGTETKHKVRRRRLRTVIGDMIMMASHVTEHARQLIIGLGRSNTWRYAFQGIYAAFADFHA
;
A
#
# COMPACT_ATOMS: atom_id res chain seq x y z
N GLY A 1 2.52 7.89 -24.03
CA GLY A 1 2.10 8.42 -22.72
C GLY A 1 0.82 7.77 -22.25
N VAL A 2 -0.33 8.38 -22.57
CA VAL A 2 -1.65 7.82 -22.27
C VAL A 2 -1.91 6.62 -23.17
N SER A 3 -2.31 5.48 -22.60
CA SER A 3 -2.65 4.31 -23.39
C SER A 3 -3.58 3.36 -22.65
N ARG A 4 -4.22 2.46 -23.39
CA ARG A 4 -5.27 1.58 -22.87
C ARG A 4 -4.73 0.68 -21.76
N THR A 5 -5.18 0.95 -20.53
CA THR A 5 -4.87 0.19 -19.33
C THR A 5 -5.56 -1.18 -19.34
N TYR A 6 -5.15 -2.08 -18.42
CA TYR A 6 -5.82 -3.38 -18.21
C TYR A 6 -7.33 -3.26 -17.93
N LYS A 7 -7.80 -2.10 -17.43
CA LYS A 7 -9.22 -1.81 -17.20
C LYS A 7 -9.97 -1.30 -18.44
N GLY A 8 -9.32 -1.30 -19.61
CA GLY A 8 -9.94 -0.97 -20.89
C GLY A 8 -10.11 0.53 -21.16
N CYS A 9 -9.65 1.41 -20.26
CA CYS A 9 -9.63 2.86 -20.41
C CYS A 9 -8.23 3.38 -20.73
N ASP A 10 -8.14 4.47 -21.48
CA ASP A 10 -6.88 5.17 -21.76
C ASP A 10 -6.42 5.93 -20.51
N GLY A 11 -5.21 5.63 -20.03
CA GLY A 11 -4.69 6.23 -18.79
C GLY A 11 -3.21 5.94 -18.55
N TYR A 12 -2.75 6.31 -17.36
CA TYR A 12 -1.43 5.99 -16.82
C TYR A 12 -1.54 4.86 -15.78
N ALA A 13 -0.43 4.18 -15.52
CA ALA A 13 -0.35 3.11 -14.52
C ALA A 13 0.78 3.40 -13.51
N PRO A 14 0.67 4.48 -12.72
CA PRO A 14 1.74 4.83 -11.78
C PRO A 14 1.95 3.71 -10.75
N ILE A 15 3.21 3.48 -10.40
CA ILE A 15 3.60 2.64 -9.28
C ILE A 15 3.94 3.53 -8.08
N MET A 16 3.51 3.13 -6.89
CA MET A 16 3.69 3.89 -5.66
C MET A 16 4.17 2.95 -4.56
N ALA A 17 5.08 3.43 -3.73
CA ALA A 17 5.58 2.71 -2.57
C ALA A 17 5.32 3.53 -1.30
N TYR A 18 4.80 2.88 -0.27
CA TYR A 18 4.53 3.49 1.03
C TYR A 18 5.35 2.86 2.14
N ILE A 19 5.76 3.66 3.12
CA ILE A 19 6.45 3.23 4.33
C ILE A 19 5.64 3.59 5.58
N GLY A 20 5.70 2.72 6.59
CA GLY A 20 4.99 2.87 7.86
C GLY A 20 3.49 2.51 7.79
N THR A 21 2.88 2.33 8.95
CA THR A 21 1.43 2.06 9.08
C THR A 21 0.57 3.28 8.76
N GLU A 22 1.16 4.46 8.83
CA GLU A 22 0.54 5.74 8.53
C GLU A 22 0.49 5.99 7.02
N GLY A 23 1.30 5.26 6.24
CA GLY A 23 1.38 5.34 4.78
C GLY A 23 2.00 6.64 4.31
N TYR A 24 3.28 6.86 4.61
CA TYR A 24 4.08 7.91 3.99
C TYR A 24 4.53 7.44 2.60
N LEU A 25 4.39 8.27 1.58
CA LEU A 25 4.78 7.95 0.21
C LEU A 25 6.30 8.09 0.08
N ILE A 26 7.01 7.00 -0.16
CA ILE A 26 8.48 7.00 -0.23
C ILE A 26 8.99 7.10 -1.67
N ASN A 27 8.29 6.49 -2.62
CA ASN A 27 8.67 6.51 -4.03
C ASN A 27 7.42 6.46 -4.92
N CYS A 28 7.49 7.08 -6.09
CA CYS A 28 6.44 7.10 -7.10
C CYS A 28 7.08 7.20 -8.49
N GLU A 29 6.62 6.38 -9.44
CA GLU A 29 7.08 6.44 -10.83
C GLU A 29 5.86 6.45 -11.74
N LEU A 30 5.83 7.41 -12.68
CA LEU A 30 4.80 7.47 -13.71
C LEU A 30 5.09 6.39 -14.75
N ARG A 31 4.08 5.59 -15.11
CA ARG A 31 4.22 4.61 -16.20
C ARG A 31 3.14 4.78 -17.25
N GLU A 32 3.51 4.51 -18.50
CA GLU A 32 2.56 4.47 -19.60
C GLU A 32 1.56 3.31 -19.43
N GLY A 33 0.28 3.54 -19.75
CA GLY A 33 -0.79 2.55 -19.52
C GLY A 33 -0.64 1.18 -20.22
N LYS A 34 0.15 1.09 -21.30
CA LYS A 34 0.45 -0.13 -22.09
C LYS A 34 1.65 -0.92 -21.56
N GLN A 35 2.36 -0.39 -20.58
CA GLN A 35 3.57 -1.02 -20.09
C GLN A 35 3.22 -2.27 -19.28
N HIS A 36 3.84 -3.40 -19.63
CA HIS A 36 3.77 -4.62 -18.83
C HIS A 36 4.18 -4.29 -17.40
N CYS A 37 3.43 -4.74 -16.39
CA CYS A 37 3.58 -4.37 -14.97
C CYS A 37 4.97 -4.63 -14.38
N GLN A 38 5.84 -5.35 -15.09
CA GLN A 38 7.22 -5.66 -14.67
C GLN A 38 8.31 -4.84 -15.35
N LYS A 39 8.02 -4.13 -16.44
CA LYS A 39 9.04 -3.30 -17.10
C LYS A 39 9.36 -2.11 -16.18
N HIS A 40 10.61 -2.00 -15.72
CA HIS A 40 11.13 -1.03 -14.74
C HIS A 40 10.77 -1.28 -13.25
N THR A 41 10.07 -2.37 -12.92
CA THR A 41 9.79 -2.73 -11.51
C THR A 41 11.03 -3.11 -10.71
N PRO A 42 11.98 -3.90 -11.24
CA PRO A 42 13.24 -4.20 -10.56
C PRO A 42 14.01 -2.94 -10.13
N GLU A 43 14.12 -1.96 -11.01
CA GLU A 43 14.81 -0.69 -10.77
C GLU A 43 14.08 0.15 -9.72
N PHE A 44 12.77 0.31 -9.86
CA PHE A 44 11.92 0.99 -8.87
C PHE A 44 12.06 0.34 -7.48
N LEU A 45 12.10 -0.99 -7.41
CA LEU A 45 12.22 -1.72 -6.15
C LEU A 45 13.59 -1.49 -5.50
N ARG A 46 14.69 -1.56 -6.26
CA ARG A 46 16.04 -1.26 -5.76
C ARG A 46 16.13 0.16 -5.22
N GLU A 47 15.63 1.12 -5.98
CA GLU A 47 15.60 2.52 -5.55
C GLU A 47 14.76 2.72 -4.29
N THR A 48 13.56 2.13 -4.25
CA THR A 48 12.67 2.21 -3.08
C THR A 48 13.35 1.66 -1.83
N ILE A 49 14.04 0.50 -1.94
CA ILE A 49 14.78 -0.07 -0.82
C ILE A 49 15.89 0.87 -0.36
N ARG A 50 16.65 1.45 -1.29
CA ARG A 50 17.70 2.44 -0.97
C ARG A 50 17.12 3.63 -0.20
N LEU A 51 16.03 4.23 -0.70
CA LEU A 51 15.35 5.36 -0.04
C LEU A 51 14.84 4.98 1.36
N CYS A 52 14.26 3.79 1.52
CA CYS A 52 13.85 3.29 2.83
C CYS A 52 15.04 3.19 3.81
N ARG A 53 16.20 2.72 3.34
CA ARG A 53 17.42 2.58 4.16
C ARG A 53 18.07 3.92 4.52
N GLU A 54 17.85 4.97 3.73
CA GLU A 54 18.25 6.33 4.08
C GLU A 54 17.41 6.89 5.27
N ILE A 55 16.18 6.40 5.44
CA ILE A 55 15.25 6.87 6.50
C ILE A 55 15.33 6.00 7.75
N THR A 56 15.54 4.69 7.62
CA THR A 56 15.54 3.78 8.77
C THR A 56 16.53 2.63 8.64
N GLN A 57 17.11 2.23 9.78
CA GLN A 57 17.96 1.03 9.89
C GLN A 57 17.18 -0.22 10.32
N GLU A 58 15.88 -0.08 10.63
CA GLU A 58 15.04 -1.18 11.05
C GLU A 58 14.85 -2.24 9.93
N PRO A 59 14.51 -3.49 10.28
CA PRO A 59 14.17 -4.51 9.29
C PRO A 59 13.00 -4.08 8.39
N LEU A 60 13.14 -4.28 7.08
CA LEU A 60 12.13 -3.94 6.10
C LEU A 60 11.25 -5.16 5.78
N LEU A 61 9.93 -5.01 5.91
CA LEU A 61 8.93 -5.95 5.40
C LEU A 61 8.27 -5.38 4.13
N VAL A 62 8.64 -5.93 2.98
CA VAL A 62 8.07 -5.53 1.69
C VAL A 62 6.87 -6.40 1.33
N ARG A 63 5.74 -5.74 1.06
CA ARG A 63 4.48 -6.41 0.66
C ARG A 63 4.18 -6.05 -0.79
N LEU A 64 3.99 -7.07 -1.62
CA LEU A 64 3.73 -6.90 -3.06
C LEU A 64 2.50 -7.71 -3.49
N ASP A 65 1.75 -7.15 -4.44
CA ASP A 65 0.61 -7.82 -5.05
C ASP A 65 1.03 -8.82 -6.14
N SER A 66 0.05 -9.55 -6.69
CA SER A 66 0.30 -10.56 -7.72
C SER A 66 0.78 -10.03 -9.06
N GLY A 67 0.69 -8.71 -9.31
CA GLY A 67 1.30 -8.09 -10.49
C GLY A 67 2.84 -8.10 -10.43
N ASN A 68 3.40 -8.19 -9.22
CA ASN A 68 4.83 -8.13 -8.94
C ASN A 68 5.43 -9.50 -8.57
N ASP A 69 4.68 -10.60 -8.77
CA ASP A 69 5.19 -11.98 -8.64
C ASP A 69 6.20 -12.30 -9.74
N ALA A 70 7.47 -11.95 -9.51
CA ALA A 70 8.60 -12.18 -10.39
C ALA A 70 9.77 -12.78 -9.61
N ALA A 71 10.47 -13.74 -10.21
CA ALA A 71 11.68 -14.31 -9.60
C ALA A 71 12.76 -13.25 -9.39
N GLU A 72 12.90 -12.29 -10.30
CA GLU A 72 13.84 -11.17 -10.17
C GLU A 72 13.53 -10.28 -8.96
N ASN A 73 12.25 -9.92 -8.73
CA ASN A 73 11.83 -9.13 -7.57
C ASN A 73 12.13 -9.86 -6.25
N ILE A 74 11.87 -11.17 -6.22
CA ILE A 74 12.23 -12.03 -5.08
C ILE A 74 13.74 -11.99 -4.84
N GLY A 75 14.53 -12.15 -5.90
CA GLY A 75 15.99 -12.08 -5.85
C GLY A 75 16.49 -10.76 -5.26
N ILE A 76 15.97 -9.63 -5.74
CA ILE A 76 16.30 -8.28 -5.23
C ILE A 76 16.04 -8.17 -3.73
N LEU A 77 14.88 -8.66 -3.26
CA LEU A 77 14.52 -8.59 -1.84
C LEU A 77 15.40 -9.48 -0.97
N ILE A 78 15.77 -10.67 -1.46
CA ILE A 78 16.67 -11.59 -0.76
C ILE A 78 18.07 -10.98 -0.65
N GLU A 79 18.64 -10.53 -1.76
CA GLU A 79 20.00 -9.96 -1.78
C GLU A 79 20.07 -8.65 -0.97
N ALA A 80 19.00 -7.87 -0.91
CA ALA A 80 18.90 -6.68 -0.07
C ALA A 80 18.64 -6.97 1.42
N GLY A 81 18.50 -8.25 1.82
CA GLY A 81 18.22 -8.65 3.20
C GLY A 81 16.84 -8.19 3.70
N CYS A 82 15.87 -8.04 2.81
CA CYS A 82 14.50 -7.64 3.15
C CYS A 82 13.64 -8.87 3.50
N SER A 83 12.76 -8.71 4.48
CA SER A 83 11.63 -9.62 4.66
C SER A 83 10.55 -9.30 3.63
N PHE A 84 9.80 -10.31 3.17
CA PHE A 84 8.75 -10.08 2.19
C PHE A 84 7.54 -10.98 2.31
N ILE A 85 6.41 -10.47 1.81
CA ILE A 85 5.21 -11.25 1.48
C ILE A 85 4.74 -10.80 0.09
N ILE A 86 4.84 -11.69 -0.89
CA ILE A 86 4.44 -11.41 -2.27
C ILE A 86 3.26 -12.32 -2.61
N LYS A 87 2.11 -11.76 -2.96
CA LYS A 87 0.99 -12.58 -3.46
C LYS A 87 1.39 -13.21 -4.79
N ARG A 88 1.22 -14.52 -4.92
CA ARG A 88 1.55 -15.24 -6.14
C ARG A 88 0.48 -14.99 -7.19
N ASN A 89 0.91 -14.94 -8.44
CA ASN A 89 0.01 -15.04 -9.57
C ASN A 89 -0.19 -16.52 -9.88
N LEU A 90 -1.44 -17.01 -9.78
CA LEU A 90 -1.77 -18.39 -10.09
C LEU A 90 -1.46 -18.73 -11.56
N ARG A 91 -1.43 -17.74 -12.47
CA ARG A 91 -1.16 -17.89 -13.91
C ARG A 91 -2.05 -18.97 -14.56
N ARG A 92 -1.57 -20.21 -14.63
CA ARG A 92 -2.26 -21.37 -15.23
C ARG A 92 -2.68 -22.43 -14.19
N GLU A 93 -2.35 -22.23 -12.92
CA GLU A 93 -2.72 -23.13 -11.82
C GLU A 93 -4.25 -23.07 -11.60
N SER A 94 -4.91 -24.23 -11.54
CA SER A 94 -6.36 -24.30 -11.33
C SER A 94 -6.72 -24.13 -9.86
N LYS A 95 -7.82 -23.40 -9.59
CA LYS A 95 -8.34 -23.23 -8.24
C LYS A 95 -8.90 -24.54 -7.67
N GLU A 96 -9.45 -25.38 -8.53
CA GLU A 96 -9.99 -26.70 -8.20
C GLU A 96 -8.87 -27.67 -7.81
N GLU A 97 -7.73 -27.61 -8.50
CA GLU A 97 -6.51 -28.34 -8.13
C GLU A 97 -5.97 -27.88 -6.77
N TRP A 98 -5.93 -26.56 -6.55
CA TRP A 98 -5.56 -25.99 -5.24
C TRP A 98 -6.51 -26.44 -4.12
N LEU A 99 -7.81 -26.47 -4.38
CA LEU A 99 -8.80 -26.98 -3.42
C LEU A 99 -8.59 -28.47 -3.13
N SER A 100 -8.38 -29.29 -4.16
CA SER A 100 -8.17 -30.73 -4.01
C SER A 100 -6.88 -31.01 -3.21
N MET A 101 -5.80 -30.29 -3.50
CA MET A 101 -4.55 -30.36 -2.75
C MET A 101 -4.76 -29.92 -1.29
N ALA A 102 -5.42 -28.79 -1.06
CA ALA A 102 -5.67 -28.28 0.28
C ALA A 102 -6.54 -29.25 1.10
N GLN A 103 -7.54 -29.89 0.49
CA GLN A 103 -8.36 -30.91 1.16
C GLN A 103 -7.55 -32.16 1.54
N ALA A 104 -6.57 -32.55 0.72
CA ALA A 104 -5.74 -33.72 0.98
C ALA A 104 -4.62 -33.45 2.01
N CYS A 105 -4.04 -32.25 1.99
CA CYS A 105 -2.79 -31.95 2.69
C CYS A 105 -2.94 -30.98 3.87
N SER A 106 -3.96 -30.11 3.87
CA SER A 106 -4.13 -29.09 4.90
C SER A 106 -4.57 -29.71 6.22
N LYS A 107 -3.82 -29.45 7.28
CA LYS A 107 -4.19 -29.84 8.65
C LYS A 107 -4.98 -28.75 9.37
N ASP A 108 -4.87 -27.51 8.92
CA ASP A 108 -5.65 -26.39 9.43
C ASP A 108 -6.85 -26.17 8.52
N VAL A 109 -8.03 -26.53 9.03
CA VAL A 109 -9.31 -26.39 8.35
C VAL A 109 -10.27 -25.68 9.27
N GLN A 110 -10.83 -24.58 8.79
CA GLN A 110 -11.77 -23.76 9.54
C GLN A 110 -13.09 -23.66 8.80
N THR A 111 -14.18 -23.63 9.56
CA THR A 111 -15.52 -23.43 9.03
C THR A 111 -16.14 -22.20 9.70
N PRO A 112 -15.74 -20.97 9.32
CA PRO A 112 -16.14 -19.75 10.05
C PRO A 112 -17.66 -19.50 10.05
N ARG A 113 -18.36 -20.03 9.05
CA ARG A 113 -19.81 -20.00 8.94
C ARG A 113 -20.28 -21.16 8.05
N ASP A 114 -21.57 -21.46 8.11
CA ASP A 114 -22.16 -22.46 7.23
C ASP A 114 -21.91 -22.13 5.76
N GLY A 115 -21.59 -23.18 5.00
CA GLY A 115 -21.21 -23.11 3.59
C GLY A 115 -19.91 -22.35 3.26
N LYS A 116 -19.04 -22.06 4.24
CA LYS A 116 -17.68 -21.52 4.00
C LYS A 116 -16.63 -22.36 4.72
N THR A 117 -15.75 -23.00 3.97
CA THR A 117 -14.58 -23.71 4.50
C THR A 117 -13.30 -23.01 4.07
N VAL A 118 -12.35 -22.87 4.98
CA VAL A 118 -11.04 -22.24 4.76
C VAL A 118 -9.96 -23.25 5.11
N TYR A 119 -9.03 -23.48 4.18
CA TYR A 119 -7.88 -24.36 4.34
C TYR A 119 -6.62 -23.52 4.35
N ILE A 120 -5.78 -23.69 5.37
CA ILE A 120 -4.55 -22.92 5.53
C ILE A 120 -3.36 -23.85 5.67
N GLY A 121 -2.29 -23.52 4.97
CA GLY A 121 -1.04 -24.23 5.15
C GLY A 121 0.08 -23.59 4.35
N SER A 122 1.20 -24.28 4.31
CA SER A 122 2.36 -23.87 3.56
C SER A 122 3.10 -25.05 2.96
N ASP A 123 3.79 -24.76 1.87
CA ASP A 123 4.69 -25.65 1.15
C ASP A 123 6.02 -24.92 0.89
N TRP A 124 6.99 -25.59 0.28
CA TRP A 124 8.28 -25.02 -0.07
C TRP A 124 8.54 -25.23 -1.56
N LYS A 125 8.79 -24.15 -2.29
CA LYS A 125 9.09 -24.23 -3.72
C LYS A 125 10.39 -23.52 -4.03
N SER A 126 11.15 -24.09 -4.96
CA SER A 126 12.38 -23.49 -5.44
C SER A 126 12.10 -22.39 -6.44
N VAL A 127 12.77 -21.26 -6.28
CA VAL A 127 12.74 -20.10 -7.18
C VAL A 127 14.17 -19.86 -7.64
N THR A 128 14.37 -19.79 -8.96
CA THR A 128 15.65 -19.46 -9.57
C THR A 128 15.61 -18.02 -10.07
N TYR A 129 16.58 -17.21 -9.65
CA TYR A 129 16.74 -15.82 -10.09
C TYR A 129 18.18 -15.54 -10.50
N LYS A 130 18.37 -14.45 -11.24
CA LYS A 130 19.70 -13.97 -11.64
C LYS A 130 20.14 -12.82 -10.73
N THR A 131 21.37 -12.88 -10.24
CA THR A 131 21.99 -11.77 -9.51
C THR A 131 22.43 -10.66 -10.47
N GLU A 132 22.87 -9.52 -9.92
CA GLU A 132 23.43 -8.41 -10.72
C GLU A 132 24.68 -8.85 -11.51
N ASP A 133 25.48 -9.75 -10.95
CA ASP A 133 26.63 -10.39 -11.61
C ASP A 133 26.24 -11.44 -12.67
N SER A 134 24.95 -11.52 -13.04
CA SER A 134 24.40 -12.50 -13.99
C SER A 134 24.57 -13.96 -13.59
N GLN A 135 24.77 -14.25 -12.30
CA GLN A 135 24.83 -15.61 -11.78
C GLN A 135 23.42 -16.10 -11.45
N GLU A 136 23.12 -17.35 -11.82
CA GLU A 136 21.86 -17.99 -11.44
C GLU A 136 21.97 -18.56 -10.02
N LYS A 137 21.06 -18.14 -9.14
CA LYS A 137 20.89 -18.68 -7.79
C LYS A 137 19.52 -19.30 -7.67
N THR A 138 19.46 -20.48 -7.07
CA THR A 138 18.21 -21.16 -6.72
C THR A 138 18.05 -21.18 -5.22
N VAL A 139 16.91 -20.68 -4.74
CA VAL A 139 16.56 -20.62 -3.32
C VAL A 139 15.22 -21.31 -3.11
N THR A 140 15.07 -22.00 -1.99
CA THR A 140 13.78 -22.60 -1.62
C THR A 140 13.03 -21.63 -0.71
N ILE A 141 11.84 -21.21 -1.14
CA ILE A 141 11.04 -20.19 -0.48
C ILE A 141 9.72 -20.81 -0.04
N ARG A 142 9.27 -20.41 1.15
CA ARG A 142 7.97 -20.83 1.67
C ARG A 142 6.85 -20.25 0.84
N THR A 143 5.95 -21.13 0.45
CA THR A 143 4.70 -20.84 -0.26
C THR A 143 3.53 -21.06 0.68
N GLY A 144 3.02 -19.99 1.29
CA GLY A 144 1.78 -20.06 2.07
C GLY A 144 0.56 -20.12 1.17
N TYR A 145 -0.52 -20.75 1.63
CA TYR A 145 -1.80 -20.77 0.94
C TYR A 145 -2.98 -20.59 1.91
N GLU A 146 -4.03 -19.93 1.41
CA GLU A 146 -5.36 -19.81 2.00
C GLU A 146 -6.35 -20.15 0.88
N VAL A 147 -6.95 -21.33 0.95
CA VAL A 147 -7.96 -21.77 -0.01
C VAL A 147 -9.32 -21.70 0.64
N ILE A 148 -10.22 -20.94 0.05
CA ILE A 148 -11.58 -20.74 0.54
C ILE A 148 -12.53 -21.40 -0.45
N ASN A 149 -13.33 -22.34 0.05
CA ASN A 149 -14.43 -22.96 -0.68
C ASN A 149 -15.76 -22.47 -0.11
N ARG A 150 -16.59 -21.84 -0.96
CA ARG A 150 -17.92 -21.34 -0.59
C ARG A 150 -19.00 -22.07 -1.37
N THR A 151 -19.83 -22.81 -0.65
CA THR A 151 -21.07 -23.40 -1.16
C THR A 151 -22.26 -22.47 -0.91
N VAL A 152 -22.15 -21.53 0.04
CA VAL A 152 -23.17 -20.54 0.37
C VAL A 152 -22.54 -19.16 0.47
N ASP A 153 -23.14 -18.17 -0.18
CA ASP A 153 -22.68 -16.78 -0.12
C ASP A 153 -22.94 -16.13 1.26
N LYS A 154 -22.62 -14.84 1.40
CA LYS A 154 -22.80 -14.12 2.67
C LYS A 154 -24.26 -13.79 3.00
N TYR A 155 -25.18 -13.99 2.06
CA TYR A 155 -26.62 -13.72 2.19
C TYR A 155 -27.45 -15.01 2.33
N GLY A 156 -26.81 -16.18 2.33
CA GLY A 156 -27.47 -17.47 2.47
C GLY A 156 -27.86 -18.11 1.13
N GLN A 157 -27.43 -17.57 -0.01
CA GLN A 157 -27.70 -18.15 -1.32
C GLN A 157 -26.70 -19.28 -1.63
N PHE A 158 -27.22 -20.43 -2.04
CA PHE A 158 -26.39 -21.54 -2.53
C PHE A 158 -25.70 -21.18 -3.84
N LEU A 159 -24.41 -21.50 -3.93
CA LEU A 159 -23.56 -21.27 -5.09
C LEU A 159 -23.35 -22.58 -5.83
N PHE A 160 -23.68 -22.61 -7.13
CA PHE A 160 -23.39 -23.73 -8.00
C PHE A 160 -22.90 -23.24 -9.38
N PRO A 161 -21.65 -23.53 -9.79
CA PRO A 161 -20.62 -24.22 -9.01
C PRO A 161 -20.21 -23.43 -7.75
N ASN A 162 -19.56 -24.11 -6.81
CA ASN A 162 -19.03 -23.47 -5.60
C ASN A 162 -18.07 -22.34 -5.99
N ASP A 163 -18.05 -21.27 -5.21
CA ASP A 163 -17.08 -20.19 -5.37
C ASP A 163 -15.77 -20.57 -4.65
N ILE A 164 -14.72 -20.76 -5.43
CA ILE A 164 -13.38 -21.11 -4.95
C ILE A 164 -12.47 -19.89 -5.07
N GLU A 165 -11.82 -19.55 -3.98
CA GLU A 165 -10.72 -18.59 -3.94
C GLU A 165 -9.46 -19.31 -3.48
N ALA A 166 -8.38 -19.16 -4.24
CA ALA A 166 -7.06 -19.64 -3.86
C ALA A 166 -6.13 -18.43 -3.75
N ASN A 167 -5.75 -18.08 -2.52
CA ASN A 167 -4.72 -17.09 -2.26
C ASN A 167 -3.44 -17.83 -1.91
N THR A 168 -2.33 -17.48 -2.57
CA THR A 168 -1.02 -18.05 -2.24
C THR A 168 0.03 -16.95 -2.20
N TRP A 169 1.08 -17.14 -1.39
CA TRP A 169 2.10 -16.12 -1.14
C TRP A 169 3.50 -16.70 -1.07
N TRP A 170 4.48 -15.96 -1.60
CA TRP A 170 5.89 -16.16 -1.30
C TRP A 170 6.26 -15.40 -0.03
N THR A 171 6.96 -16.05 0.90
CA THR A 171 7.50 -15.36 2.07
C THR A 171 8.80 -15.99 2.58
N ASN A 172 9.67 -15.17 3.16
CA ASN A 172 10.82 -15.60 3.94
C ASN A 172 10.63 -15.40 5.45
N LEU A 173 9.40 -15.10 5.90
CA LEU A 173 9.09 -14.91 7.32
C LEU A 173 9.02 -16.24 8.08
N GLY A 174 9.57 -16.24 9.29
CA GLY A 174 9.48 -17.36 10.25
C GLY A 174 8.17 -17.40 11.05
N LEU A 175 7.19 -16.56 10.72
CA LEU A 175 5.89 -16.47 11.41
C LEU A 175 4.95 -17.63 11.02
N ASN A 176 3.89 -17.89 11.78
CA ASN A 176 2.93 -18.92 11.39
C ASN A 176 2.10 -18.49 10.15
N ASP A 177 1.39 -19.43 9.51
CA ASP A 177 0.63 -19.15 8.28
C ASP A 177 -0.46 -18.09 8.51
N HIS A 178 -1.14 -18.09 9.66
CA HIS A 178 -2.16 -17.08 10.01
C HIS A 178 -1.59 -15.67 10.13
N GLU A 179 -0.42 -15.54 10.74
CA GLU A 179 0.26 -14.26 10.91
C GLU A 179 0.70 -13.70 9.55
N VAL A 180 1.26 -14.53 8.67
CA VAL A 180 1.62 -14.13 7.31
C VAL A 180 0.39 -13.67 6.53
N ILE A 181 -0.70 -14.44 6.59
CA ILE A 181 -1.98 -14.10 5.95
C ILE A 181 -2.52 -12.76 6.50
N SER A 182 -2.49 -12.58 7.83
CA SER A 182 -2.97 -11.36 8.49
C SER A 182 -2.13 -10.13 8.11
N LEU A 183 -0.81 -10.26 8.08
CA LEU A 183 0.11 -9.19 7.64
C LEU A 183 -0.11 -8.81 6.17
N TYR A 184 -0.42 -9.80 5.32
CA TYR A 184 -0.77 -9.54 3.94
C TYR A 184 -2.15 -8.87 3.84
N HIS A 185 -3.17 -9.32 4.55
CA HIS A 185 -4.50 -8.68 4.49
C HIS A 185 -4.49 -7.24 5.02
N ALA A 186 -3.58 -6.92 5.94
CA ALA A 186 -3.31 -5.54 6.34
C ALA A 186 -2.79 -4.65 5.18
N HIS A 187 -2.33 -5.22 4.06
CA HIS A 187 -2.02 -4.49 2.82
C HIS A 187 -3.26 -3.79 2.22
N GLY A 188 -4.50 -4.14 2.61
CA GLY A 188 -5.69 -3.37 2.24
C GLY A 188 -5.60 -1.88 2.62
N GLU A 189 -4.74 -1.52 3.58
CA GLU A 189 -4.41 -0.13 3.91
C GLU A 189 -3.73 0.61 2.74
N CYS A 190 -2.95 -0.07 1.90
CA CYS A 190 -2.31 0.51 0.71
C CYS A 190 -3.32 0.96 -0.35
N GLU A 191 -4.40 0.19 -0.57
CA GLU A 191 -5.48 0.62 -1.48
C GLU A 191 -6.14 1.91 -0.99
N GLN A 192 -6.26 2.05 0.34
CA GLN A 192 -6.76 3.28 0.94
C GLN A 192 -5.80 4.46 0.67
N PHE A 193 -4.48 4.27 0.74
CA PHE A 193 -3.50 5.32 0.41
C PHE A 193 -3.60 5.75 -1.05
N HIS A 194 -3.76 4.80 -1.98
CA HIS A 194 -3.99 5.10 -3.39
C HIS A 194 -5.24 5.95 -3.60
N SER A 195 -6.33 5.69 -2.86
CA SER A 195 -7.56 6.51 -2.93
C SER A 195 -7.35 7.94 -2.43
N GLU A 196 -6.47 8.14 -1.44
CA GLU A 196 -6.20 9.49 -0.93
C GLU A 196 -5.44 10.34 -1.95
N ILE A 197 -4.45 9.75 -2.64
CA ILE A 197 -3.76 10.48 -3.72
C ILE A 197 -4.71 10.76 -4.87
N LYS A 198 -5.42 9.73 -5.34
CA LYS A 198 -6.30 9.82 -6.51
C LYS A 198 -7.47 10.77 -6.27
N THR A 199 -8.24 10.52 -5.23
CA THR A 199 -9.53 11.19 -5.03
C THR A 199 -9.44 12.38 -4.07
N ASP A 200 -8.63 12.31 -3.00
CA ASP A 200 -8.56 13.42 -2.03
C ASP A 200 -7.64 14.55 -2.51
N MET A 201 -6.57 14.25 -3.23
CA MET A 201 -5.68 15.23 -3.87
C MET A 201 -6.00 15.48 -5.35
N ASP A 202 -7.07 14.88 -5.87
CA ASP A 202 -7.55 15.04 -7.26
C ASP A 202 -6.53 14.68 -8.36
N LEU A 203 -5.64 13.71 -8.08
CA LEU A 203 -4.62 13.24 -9.04
C LEU A 203 -5.09 12.10 -9.94
N GLU A 204 -6.41 11.91 -10.05
CA GLU A 204 -7.01 11.09 -11.12
C GLU A 204 -6.87 11.77 -12.50
N ARG A 205 -6.66 13.09 -12.52
CA ARG A 205 -6.53 13.90 -13.73
C ARG A 205 -5.24 14.69 -13.71
N LEU A 206 -4.22 14.17 -14.40
CA LEU A 206 -2.96 14.89 -14.54
C LEU A 206 -3.15 16.13 -15.42
N PRO A 207 -2.49 17.26 -15.10
CA PRO A 207 -2.80 18.57 -15.69
C PRO A 207 -2.24 18.76 -17.10
N SER A 208 -1.35 17.88 -17.58
CA SER A 208 -0.69 18.00 -18.88
C SER A 208 -0.88 16.77 -19.77
N GLY A 209 -0.84 16.97 -21.08
CA GLY A 209 -0.73 15.89 -22.06
C GLY A 209 0.70 15.36 -22.24
N LYS A 210 1.70 16.05 -21.67
CA LYS A 210 3.12 15.68 -21.76
C LYS A 210 3.52 14.78 -20.59
N PHE A 211 4.27 13.72 -20.88
CA PHE A 211 4.69 12.72 -19.89
C PHE A 211 5.60 13.33 -18.83
N ASP A 212 6.70 13.97 -19.25
CA ASP A 212 7.71 14.55 -18.35
C ASP A 212 7.12 15.61 -17.40
N THR A 213 6.14 16.39 -17.87
CA THR A 213 5.44 17.36 -17.01
C THR A 213 4.61 16.66 -15.94
N ASN A 214 3.95 15.56 -16.28
CA ASN A 214 3.13 14.82 -15.34
C ASN A 214 3.99 14.03 -14.34
N GLU A 215 5.17 13.58 -14.75
CA GLU A 215 6.17 12.98 -13.87
C GLU A 215 6.62 13.98 -12.80
N LEU A 216 6.99 15.20 -13.20
CA LEU A 216 7.32 16.28 -12.25
C LEU A 216 6.17 16.59 -11.28
N ILE A 217 4.92 16.58 -11.75
CA ILE A 217 3.75 16.76 -10.89
C ILE A 217 3.63 15.63 -9.86
N LEU A 218 3.97 14.39 -10.21
CA LEU A 218 3.99 13.28 -9.27
C LEU A 218 5.13 13.39 -8.25
N GLU A 219 6.30 13.91 -8.63
CA GLU A 219 7.36 14.17 -7.65
C GLU A 219 6.93 15.22 -6.61
N LEU A 220 6.33 16.33 -7.06
CA LEU A 220 5.76 17.34 -6.16
C LEU A 220 4.63 16.77 -5.30
N THR A 221 3.88 15.81 -5.84
CA THR A 221 2.84 15.09 -5.10
C THR A 221 3.43 14.35 -3.90
N ILE A 222 4.61 13.73 -4.02
CA ILE A 222 5.25 13.03 -2.89
C ILE A 222 5.44 13.97 -1.70
N ILE A 223 5.97 15.16 -1.97
CA ILE A 223 6.21 16.18 -0.95
C ILE A 223 4.89 16.64 -0.34
N ALA A 224 3.92 17.04 -1.17
CA ALA A 224 2.63 17.53 -0.71
C ALA A 224 1.87 16.47 0.11
N TYR A 225 1.84 15.22 -0.38
CA TYR A 225 1.19 14.10 0.29
C TYR A 225 1.79 13.85 1.67
N ASN A 226 3.12 13.82 1.77
CA ASN A 226 3.80 13.58 3.05
C ASN A 226 3.61 14.74 4.04
N ILE A 227 3.63 16.00 3.59
CA ILE A 227 3.34 17.16 4.46
C ILE A 227 1.90 17.06 4.99
N LEU A 228 0.92 16.81 4.13
CA LEU A 228 -0.47 16.62 4.54
C LEU A 228 -0.63 15.43 5.48
N ARG A 229 0.13 14.35 5.25
CA ARG A 229 0.17 13.19 6.15
C ARG A 229 0.71 13.56 7.52
N MET A 230 1.82 14.29 7.59
CA MET A 230 2.44 14.76 8.84
C MET A 230 1.47 15.63 9.64
N ILE A 231 0.85 16.64 9.00
CA ILE A 231 -0.20 17.47 9.62
C ILE A 231 -1.34 16.60 10.13
N GLY A 232 -1.78 15.63 9.32
CA GLY A 232 -2.84 14.70 9.68
C GLY A 232 -2.51 13.85 10.90
N GLN A 233 -1.30 13.28 10.99
CA GLN A 233 -0.86 12.51 12.15
C GLN A 233 -0.74 13.39 13.39
N GLU A 234 -0.12 14.56 13.26
CA GLU A 234 0.07 15.50 14.36
C GLU A 234 -1.25 16.04 14.90
N SER A 235 -2.31 16.05 14.07
CA SER A 235 -3.65 16.42 14.51
C SER A 235 -4.29 15.42 15.47
N ILE A 236 -3.90 14.14 15.46
CA ILE A 236 -4.64 13.08 16.17
C ILE A 236 -4.55 13.29 17.68
N GLY A 237 -5.70 13.32 18.35
CA GLY A 237 -5.77 13.46 19.81
C GLY A 237 -5.59 14.89 20.30
N ARG A 238 -5.41 15.87 19.41
CA ARG A 238 -5.40 17.29 19.77
C ARG A 238 -6.81 17.80 20.04
N ARG A 239 -6.89 18.86 20.86
CA ARG A 239 -8.15 19.52 21.18
C ARG A 239 -8.90 19.96 19.92
N GLY A 240 -10.17 19.58 19.82
CA GLY A 240 -11.03 19.89 18.66
C GLY A 240 -10.97 18.87 17.53
N THR A 241 -10.16 17.81 17.67
CA THR A 241 -10.07 16.69 16.72
C THR A 241 -10.38 15.34 17.38
N GLU A 242 -10.98 15.37 18.58
CA GLU A 242 -11.28 14.18 19.35
C GLU A 242 -12.25 13.29 18.59
N THR A 243 -11.89 12.01 18.46
CA THR A 243 -12.72 11.00 17.80
C THR A 243 -13.23 10.01 18.83
N LYS A 244 -14.48 9.57 18.67
CA LYS A 244 -15.08 8.54 19.56
C LYS A 244 -14.31 7.21 19.54
N HIS A 245 -13.64 6.92 18.42
CA HIS A 245 -12.84 5.72 18.23
C HIS A 245 -11.37 6.06 18.12
N LYS A 246 -10.49 5.11 18.47
CA LYS A 246 -9.05 5.23 18.27
C LYS A 246 -8.76 5.25 16.78
N VAL A 247 -8.29 6.39 16.29
CA VAL A 247 -7.90 6.59 14.89
C VAL A 247 -6.39 6.42 14.78
N ARG A 248 -5.93 5.53 13.90
CA ARG A 248 -4.51 5.36 13.60
C ARG A 248 -3.97 6.38 12.61
N ARG A 249 -4.86 6.94 11.77
CA ARG A 249 -4.49 7.84 10.68
C ARG A 249 -5.63 8.81 10.35
N ARG A 250 -5.31 10.09 10.16
CA ARG A 250 -6.27 11.08 9.63
C ARG A 250 -6.29 11.02 8.09
N ARG A 251 -7.48 10.94 7.49
CA ARG A 251 -7.69 11.02 6.04
C ARG A 251 -7.29 12.40 5.51
N LEU A 252 -6.64 12.45 4.34
CA LEU A 252 -6.16 13.71 3.77
C LEU A 252 -7.28 14.68 3.43
N ARG A 253 -8.45 14.19 2.98
CA ARG A 253 -9.62 15.06 2.76
C ARG A 253 -9.97 15.93 3.96
N THR A 254 -9.94 15.36 5.16
CA THR A 254 -10.20 16.09 6.41
C THR A 254 -9.10 17.11 6.68
N VAL A 255 -7.84 16.75 6.48
CA VAL A 255 -6.72 17.69 6.65
C VAL A 255 -6.84 18.86 5.69
N ILE A 256 -7.11 18.59 4.41
CA ILE A 256 -7.29 19.63 3.39
C ILE A 256 -8.47 20.53 3.76
N GLY A 257 -9.63 19.95 4.06
CA GLY A 257 -10.85 20.73 4.36
C GLY A 257 -10.75 21.54 5.65
N ASP A 258 -10.28 20.91 6.72
CA ASP A 258 -10.38 21.49 8.07
C ASP A 258 -9.10 22.20 8.55
N MET A 259 -7.94 21.95 7.92
CA MET A 259 -6.67 22.62 8.28
C MET A 259 -6.13 23.53 7.16
N ILE A 260 -6.12 23.07 5.91
CA ILE A 260 -5.55 23.85 4.80
C ILE A 260 -6.52 24.90 4.29
N MET A 261 -7.77 24.52 4.06
CA MET A 261 -8.85 25.39 3.57
C MET A 261 -9.53 26.17 4.71
N MET A 262 -8.88 26.27 5.87
CA MET A 262 -9.42 26.96 7.03
C MET A 262 -9.54 28.47 6.75
N ALA A 263 -10.77 28.98 6.83
CA ALA A 263 -11.00 30.42 6.73
C ALA A 263 -10.26 31.16 7.86
N SER A 264 -9.42 32.12 7.48
CA SER A 264 -8.62 32.91 8.41
C SER A 264 -8.47 34.35 7.91
N HIS A 265 -8.15 35.25 8.83
CA HIS A 265 -7.84 36.64 8.51
C HIS A 265 -6.35 36.89 8.73
N VAL A 266 -5.62 37.20 7.66
CA VAL A 266 -4.18 37.47 7.71
C VAL A 266 -3.95 38.97 7.82
N THR A 267 -3.27 39.39 8.87
CA THR A 267 -2.92 40.80 9.10
C THR A 267 -1.42 40.92 9.32
N GLU A 268 -0.80 41.91 8.68
CA GLU A 268 0.56 42.32 9.01
C GLU A 268 0.53 43.42 10.08
N HIS A 269 1.25 43.21 11.17
CA HIS A 269 1.39 44.19 12.24
C HIS A 269 2.82 44.15 12.79
N ALA A 270 3.48 45.30 12.91
CA ALA A 270 4.85 45.41 13.41
C ALA A 270 5.86 44.46 12.71
N ARG A 271 5.74 44.28 11.39
CA ARG A 271 6.53 43.35 10.55
C ARG A 271 6.36 41.87 10.90
N GLN A 272 5.28 41.53 11.60
CA GLN A 272 4.88 40.15 11.86
C GLN A 272 3.58 39.84 11.11
N LEU A 273 3.54 38.68 10.47
CA LEU A 273 2.31 38.14 9.90
C LEU A 273 1.54 37.41 11.01
N ILE A 274 0.29 37.82 11.22
CA ILE A 274 -0.61 37.26 12.21
C ILE A 274 -1.79 36.62 11.49
N ILE A 275 -2.08 35.36 11.84
CA ILE A 275 -3.24 34.61 11.31
C ILE A 275 -4.32 34.57 12.39
N GLY A 276 -5.42 35.28 12.16
CA GLY A 276 -6.61 35.26 13.00
C GLY A 276 -7.54 34.11 12.62
N LEU A 277 -7.82 33.21 13.57
CA LEU A 277 -8.73 32.07 13.37
C LEU A 277 -10.10 32.35 14.00
N GLY A 278 -11.17 31.97 13.29
CA GLY A 278 -12.54 32.16 13.75
C GLY A 278 -12.84 31.43 15.06
N ARG A 279 -13.40 32.12 16.06
CA ARG A 279 -13.64 31.55 17.41
C ARG A 279 -14.57 30.34 17.43
N SER A 280 -15.50 30.27 16.48
CA SER A 280 -16.45 29.17 16.30
C SER A 280 -15.83 27.93 15.66
N ASN A 281 -14.67 28.03 15.00
CA ASN A 281 -14.00 26.87 14.42
C ASN A 281 -13.34 26.05 15.54
N THR A 282 -13.77 24.80 15.71
CA THR A 282 -13.23 23.88 16.72
C THR A 282 -11.80 23.43 16.38
N TRP A 283 -11.45 23.37 15.10
CA TRP A 283 -10.14 22.96 14.62
C TRP A 283 -9.04 23.99 14.87
N ARG A 284 -9.39 25.22 15.26
CA ARG A 284 -8.42 26.30 15.54
C ARG A 284 -7.38 25.93 16.60
N TYR A 285 -7.78 25.16 17.60
CA TYR A 285 -6.87 24.73 18.67
C TYR A 285 -5.87 23.68 18.16
N ALA A 286 -6.34 22.73 17.35
CA ALA A 286 -5.48 21.77 16.71
C ALA A 286 -4.54 22.43 15.69
N PHE A 287 -5.03 23.37 14.88
CA PHE A 287 -4.20 24.17 13.97
C PHE A 287 -3.08 24.89 14.72
N GLN A 288 -3.41 25.62 15.79
CA GLN A 288 -2.41 26.33 16.59
C GLN A 288 -1.37 25.37 17.18
N GLY A 289 -1.82 24.21 17.67
CA GLY A 289 -0.93 23.21 18.25
C GLY A 289 0.00 22.57 17.23
N ILE A 290 -0.50 22.27 16.02
CA ILE A 290 0.30 21.74 14.91
C ILE A 290 1.31 22.79 14.44
N TYR A 291 0.86 24.04 14.28
CA TYR A 291 1.73 25.14 13.89
C TYR A 291 2.90 25.28 14.88
N ALA A 292 2.63 25.27 16.18
CA ALA A 292 3.69 25.31 17.19
C ALA A 292 4.65 24.11 17.09
N ALA A 293 4.13 22.90 16.89
CA ALA A 293 4.95 21.69 16.78
C ALA A 293 5.93 21.71 15.60
N PHE A 294 5.57 22.36 14.50
CA PHE A 294 6.43 22.48 13.32
C PHE A 294 7.18 23.81 13.22
N ALA A 295 6.77 24.85 13.94
CA ALA A 295 7.46 26.14 13.96
C ALA A 295 8.80 26.06 14.71
N ASP A 296 8.90 25.21 15.72
CA ASP A 296 10.12 25.00 16.52
C ASP A 296 11.10 24.00 15.89
N PHE A 297 10.90 23.64 14.61
CA PHE A 297 11.77 22.72 13.89
C PHE A 297 13.09 23.42 13.52
N HIS A 298 13.98 23.58 14.49
CA HIS A 298 15.38 23.90 14.25
C HIS A 298 16.12 22.61 13.93
N ALA A 299 16.55 22.48 12.67
CA ALA A 299 17.47 21.43 12.21
C ALA A 299 18.88 21.65 12.77
#